data_AF-A0A538G4L3-F1
#
_entry.id   AF-A0A538G4L3-F1
#
_cell.length_a   1.000
_cell.length_b   1.000
_cell.length_c   1.000
_cell.angle_alpha   90.00
_cell.angle_beta   90.00
_cell.angle_gamma   90.00
#
_symmetry.space_group_name_H-M   'P 1'
#
loop_
_entity.id
_entity.type
_entity.pdbx_description
1 polymer ?
#
loop_
_entity_poly.entity_id
_entity_poly.type
_entity_poly.pdbx_seq_one_letter_code
_entity_poly.pdbx_strand_id
1 'polypeptide(L)'
;KLVVADEPVSALDVSIQAQMINLLEELQDEFSLTYVFIAHDLGVVRHVSDRIAVMYLGRIMELSPAEELYERPIMPYTEALLSAVPIPDPDLSDQRERIVLEGDVPSPINPPSGCRFHPRCRYATEICSQVDPPLADYGNGHLAACHHPLNVDKATLARVTVSAASPAETDETALPEEPGKEVSHPVTGS
;
A
#
# COMPACT_ATOMS: atom_id res chain seq x y z
N LYS A 1 23.70 0.48 11.70
CA LYS A 1 24.30 0.54 10.35
C LYS A 1 23.15 0.37 9.35
N LEU A 2 23.19 1.02 8.18
CA LEU A 2 22.09 0.95 7.20
C LEU A 2 22.56 0.25 5.93
N VAL A 3 21.76 -0.70 5.44
CA VAL A 3 21.93 -1.34 4.13
C VAL A 3 20.67 -1.08 3.31
N VAL A 4 20.86 -0.60 2.08
CA VAL A 4 19.79 -0.45 1.10
C VAL A 4 19.95 -1.58 0.09
N ALA A 5 18.94 -2.44 0.00
CA ALA A 5 18.93 -3.60 -0.87
C ALA A 5 17.86 -3.37 -1.95
N ASP A 6 18.30 -3.05 -3.16
CA ASP A 6 17.44 -2.75 -4.30
C ASP A 6 17.27 -3.99 -5.18
N GLU A 7 16.06 -4.56 -5.17
CA GLU A 7 15.69 -5.82 -5.82
C GLU A 7 16.66 -6.99 -5.56
N PRO A 8 17.07 -7.26 -4.30
CA PRO A 8 18.19 -8.17 -4.01
C PRO A 8 17.89 -9.65 -4.30
N VAL A 9 16.62 -10.00 -4.51
CA VAL A 9 16.17 -11.36 -4.81
C VAL A 9 15.44 -11.47 -6.16
N SER A 10 15.46 -10.40 -6.97
CA SER A 10 14.85 -10.44 -8.29
C SER A 10 15.61 -11.43 -9.19
N ALA A 11 14.90 -12.02 -10.16
CA ALA A 11 15.44 -13.01 -11.09
C ALA A 11 15.98 -14.31 -10.45
N LEU A 12 15.69 -14.58 -9.18
CA LEU A 12 16.03 -15.84 -8.50
C LEU A 12 14.81 -16.78 -8.46
N ASP A 13 15.06 -18.08 -8.53
CA ASP A 13 14.03 -19.10 -8.25
C ASP A 13 13.54 -19.01 -6.80
N VAL A 14 12.28 -19.39 -6.54
CA VAL A 14 11.64 -19.30 -5.22
C VAL A 14 12.47 -19.93 -4.09
N SER A 15 13.14 -21.05 -4.35
CA SER A 15 13.98 -21.73 -3.35
C SER A 15 15.25 -20.95 -3.01
N ILE A 16 15.82 -20.22 -3.96
CA ILE A 16 17.02 -19.39 -3.76
C ILE A 16 16.63 -18.06 -3.12
N GLN A 17 15.47 -17.49 -3.47
CA GLN A 17 14.92 -16.32 -2.79
C GLN A 17 14.81 -16.57 -1.28
N ALA A 18 14.21 -17.69 -0.88
CA ALA A 18 14.10 -18.07 0.53
C ALA A 18 15.46 -18.16 1.23
N GLN A 19 16.47 -18.74 0.57
CA GLN A 19 17.82 -18.82 1.14
C GLN A 19 18.47 -17.44 1.30
N MET A 20 18.26 -16.53 0.35
CA MET A 20 18.77 -15.15 0.48
C MET A 20 18.07 -14.38 1.59
N ILE A 21 16.76 -14.53 1.76
CA ILE A 21 16.03 -13.88 2.86
C ILE A 21 16.58 -14.37 4.20
N ASN A 22 16.70 -15.69 4.40
CA ASN A 22 17.25 -16.25 5.64
C ASN A 22 18.67 -15.73 5.92
N LEU A 23 19.51 -15.64 4.89
CA LEU A 23 20.86 -15.09 5.05
C LEU A 23 20.83 -13.61 5.45
N LEU A 24 19.94 -12.81 4.86
CA LEU A 24 19.81 -11.39 5.21
C LEU A 24 19.33 -11.21 6.65
N GLU A 25 18.41 -12.06 7.13
CA GLU A 25 17.97 -12.10 8.53
C GLU A 25 19.12 -12.48 9.47
N GLU A 26 19.87 -13.53 9.16
CA GLU A 26 21.05 -13.95 9.94
C GLU A 26 22.08 -12.81 10.05
N LEU A 27 22.36 -12.11 8.94
CA LEU A 27 23.27 -10.96 8.92
C LEU A 27 22.70 -9.75 9.66
N GLN A 28 21.38 -9.57 9.64
CA GLN A 28 20.70 -8.53 10.41
C GLN A 28 20.99 -8.68 11.89
N ASP A 29 20.80 -9.90 12.40
CA ASP A 29 20.97 -10.25 13.81
C ASP A 29 22.44 -10.20 14.22
N GLU A 30 23.33 -10.82 13.43
CA GLU A 30 24.76 -10.89 13.75
C GLU A 30 25.41 -9.50 13.80
N PHE A 31 25.04 -8.60 12.88
CA PHE A 31 25.68 -7.29 12.74
C PHE A 31 24.84 -6.10 13.21
N SER A 32 23.63 -6.36 13.74
CA SER A 32 22.63 -5.36 14.12
C SER A 32 22.39 -4.34 13.01
N LEU A 33 22.04 -4.85 11.82
CA LEU A 33 21.81 -4.04 10.63
C LEU A 33 20.36 -3.53 10.58
N THR A 34 20.20 -2.36 9.98
CA THR A 34 18.91 -1.86 9.53
C THR A 34 18.85 -2.03 8.02
N TYR A 35 17.82 -2.69 7.52
CA TYR A 35 17.60 -2.89 6.09
C TYR A 35 16.50 -1.96 5.56
N VAL A 36 16.74 -1.40 4.39
CA VAL A 36 15.69 -0.90 3.49
C VAL A 36 15.67 -1.84 2.30
N PHE A 37 14.64 -2.68 2.23
CA PHE A 37 14.47 -3.68 1.19
C PHE A 37 13.46 -3.18 0.16
N ILE A 38 13.89 -3.07 -1.10
CA ILE A 38 13.04 -2.59 -2.20
C ILE A 38 12.74 -3.79 -3.11
N ALA A 39 11.46 -4.11 -3.26
CA ALA A 39 11.02 -5.20 -4.14
C ALA A 39 9.61 -4.93 -4.66
N HIS A 40 9.27 -5.60 -5.76
CA HIS A 40 7.95 -5.53 -6.39
C HIS A 40 7.02 -6.70 -6.00
N ASP A 41 7.55 -7.74 -5.36
CA ASP A 41 6.78 -8.91 -4.94
C ASP A 41 6.34 -8.76 -3.48
N LEU A 42 5.04 -8.53 -3.28
CA LEU A 42 4.45 -8.44 -1.95
C LEU A 42 4.52 -9.79 -1.19
N GLY A 43 4.64 -10.94 -1.84
CA GLY A 43 4.84 -12.22 -1.13
C GLY A 43 6.15 -12.26 -0.36
N VAL A 44 7.23 -11.77 -0.98
CA VAL A 44 8.58 -11.75 -0.40
C VAL A 44 8.67 -10.75 0.76
N VAL A 45 8.21 -9.52 0.55
CA VAL A 45 8.42 -8.42 1.51
C VAL A 45 7.73 -8.64 2.85
N ARG A 46 6.65 -9.45 2.89
CA ARG A 46 5.95 -9.78 4.15
C ARG A 46 6.88 -10.42 5.17
N HIS A 47 7.74 -11.33 4.73
CA HIS A 47 8.55 -12.15 5.62
C HIS A 47 9.78 -11.42 6.16
N VAL A 48 10.31 -10.47 5.39
CA VAL A 48 11.59 -9.78 5.69
C VAL A 48 11.42 -8.39 6.30
N SER A 49 10.19 -7.86 6.38
CA SER A 49 9.95 -6.47 6.75
C SER A 49 9.18 -6.33 8.06
N ASP A 50 9.63 -5.46 8.96
CA ASP A 50 8.83 -5.00 10.10
C ASP A 50 7.67 -4.09 9.65
N ARG A 51 7.94 -3.27 8.63
CA ARG A 51 7.03 -2.26 8.07
C ARG A 51 7.19 -2.22 6.57
N ILE A 52 6.09 -1.96 5.86
CA ILE A 52 6.07 -1.92 4.40
C ILE A 52 5.53 -0.56 3.95
N ALA A 53 6.27 0.08 3.04
CA ALA A 53 5.81 1.26 2.32
C ALA A 53 5.44 0.88 0.87
N VAL A 54 4.18 1.08 0.49
CA VAL A 54 3.70 0.90 -0.87
C VAL A 54 3.80 2.23 -1.60
N MET A 55 4.48 2.23 -2.76
CA MET A 55 4.70 3.43 -3.55
C MET A 55 4.01 3.36 -4.92
N TYR A 56 3.51 4.50 -5.39
CA TYR A 56 2.98 4.65 -6.75
C TYR A 56 3.45 5.97 -7.37
N LEU A 57 4.05 5.89 -8.56
CA LEU A 57 4.64 7.03 -9.27
C LEU A 57 5.50 7.93 -8.35
N GLY A 58 6.35 7.34 -7.50
CA GLY A 58 7.25 8.09 -6.61
C GLY A 58 6.60 8.72 -5.37
N ARG A 59 5.34 8.40 -5.05
CA ARG A 59 4.68 8.79 -3.80
C ARG A 59 4.46 7.56 -2.91
N ILE A 60 4.62 7.72 -1.59
CA ILE A 60 4.16 6.73 -0.62
C ILE A 60 2.63 6.82 -0.58
N MET A 61 1.98 5.74 -0.98
CA MET A 61 0.53 5.61 -0.96
C MET A 61 0.07 5.05 0.38
N GLU A 62 0.81 4.08 0.93
CA GLU A 62 0.51 3.43 2.21
C GLU A 62 1.79 3.06 2.93
N LEU A 63 1.81 3.17 4.25
CA LEU A 63 2.90 2.70 5.11
C LEU A 63 2.31 2.09 6.37
N SER A 64 2.57 0.81 6.64
CA SER A 64 1.98 0.10 7.78
C SER A 64 2.96 -0.92 8.36
N PRO A 65 2.80 -1.38 9.63
CA PRO A 65 3.35 -2.67 10.03
C PRO A 65 3.02 -3.75 9.01
N ALA A 66 3.96 -4.67 8.76
CA ALA A 66 3.80 -5.63 7.67
C ALA A 66 2.50 -6.43 7.79
N GLU A 67 2.24 -7.06 8.94
CA GLU A 67 1.02 -7.86 9.15
C GLU A 67 -0.28 -7.05 8.98
N GLU A 68 -0.33 -5.83 9.53
CA GLU A 68 -1.50 -4.93 9.40
C GLU A 68 -1.80 -4.59 7.94
N LEU A 69 -0.77 -4.45 7.09
CA LEU A 69 -0.95 -4.18 5.65
C LEU A 69 -1.68 -5.33 4.94
N TYR A 70 -1.39 -6.59 5.27
CA TYR A 70 -2.05 -7.75 4.66
C TYR A 70 -3.45 -8.00 5.23
N GLU A 71 -3.63 -7.75 6.52
CA GLU A 71 -4.92 -7.97 7.19
C GLU A 71 -5.94 -6.87 6.86
N ARG A 72 -5.49 -5.61 6.81
CA ARG A 72 -6.36 -4.45 6.70
C ARG A 72 -5.77 -3.39 5.76
N PRO A 73 -5.54 -3.68 4.47
CA PRO A 73 -5.06 -2.67 3.53
C PRO A 73 -6.07 -1.53 3.41
N ILE A 74 -5.61 -0.29 3.53
CA ILE A 74 -6.49 0.89 3.49
C ILE A 74 -6.41 1.65 2.17
N MET A 75 -5.33 1.49 1.38
CA MET A 75 -5.29 2.06 0.04
C MET A 75 -5.91 1.13 -1.01
N PRO A 76 -6.78 1.67 -1.90
CA PRO A 76 -7.26 0.94 -3.07
C PRO A 76 -6.16 0.32 -3.94
N TYR A 77 -5.01 0.99 -4.06
CA TYR A 77 -3.89 0.46 -4.82
C TYR A 77 -3.29 -0.78 -4.14
N THR A 78 -3.07 -0.72 -2.83
CA THR A 78 -2.55 -1.86 -2.05
C THR A 78 -3.53 -3.02 -2.05
N GLU A 79 -4.83 -2.77 -1.90
CA GLU A 79 -5.88 -3.79 -2.03
C GLU A 79 -5.75 -4.53 -3.38
N ALA A 80 -5.62 -3.78 -4.47
CA ALA A 80 -5.45 -4.36 -5.80
C ALA A 80 -4.17 -5.19 -5.91
N LEU A 81 -3.04 -4.71 -5.38
CA LEU A 81 -1.78 -5.47 -5.37
C LEU A 81 -1.92 -6.78 -4.57
N LEU A 82 -2.50 -6.72 -3.36
CA LEU A 82 -2.69 -7.87 -2.49
C LEU A 82 -3.68 -8.90 -3.07
N SER A 83 -4.64 -8.47 -3.88
CA SER A 83 -5.55 -9.36 -4.60
C SER A 83 -4.84 -10.22 -5.65
N ALA A 84 -3.65 -9.81 -6.10
CA ALA A 84 -2.84 -10.54 -7.08
C ALA A 84 -1.77 -11.43 -6.42
N VAL A 85 -1.57 -11.33 -5.11
CA VAL A 85 -0.59 -12.17 -4.38
C VAL A 85 -1.13 -13.59 -4.24
N PRO A 86 -0.41 -14.62 -4.73
CA PRO A 86 -0.81 -16.02 -4.56
C PRO A 86 -0.87 -16.38 -3.08
N ILE A 87 -1.89 -17.16 -2.69
CA ILE A 87 -1.97 -17.76 -1.37
C ILE A 87 -1.79 -19.28 -1.45
N PRO A 88 -1.17 -19.92 -0.44
CA PRO A 88 -0.83 -21.35 -0.52
C PRO A 88 -2.04 -22.29 -0.53
N ASP A 89 -3.15 -21.85 0.07
CA ASP A 89 -4.37 -22.64 0.17
C ASP A 89 -5.23 -22.48 -1.09
N PRO A 90 -5.41 -23.54 -1.90
CA PRO A 90 -6.13 -23.47 -3.16
C PRO A 90 -7.62 -23.13 -2.97
N ASP A 91 -8.25 -23.63 -1.91
CA ASP A 91 -9.68 -23.39 -1.65
C ASP A 91 -9.94 -21.92 -1.32
N LEU A 92 -9.00 -21.29 -0.58
CA LEU A 92 -9.04 -19.85 -0.32
C LEU A 92 -8.65 -19.04 -1.56
N SER A 93 -7.77 -19.57 -2.42
CA SER A 93 -7.31 -18.88 -3.63
C SER A 93 -8.44 -18.72 -4.65
N ASP A 94 -9.28 -19.75 -4.81
CA ASP A 94 -10.42 -19.73 -5.73
C ASP A 94 -11.54 -18.80 -5.26
N GLN A 95 -11.60 -18.52 -3.95
CA GLN A 95 -12.57 -17.59 -3.36
C GLN A 95 -12.15 -16.11 -3.46
N ARG A 96 -10.88 -15.81 -3.76
CA ARG A 96 -10.42 -14.42 -3.89
C ARG A 96 -10.68 -13.90 -5.30
N GLU A 97 -11.50 -12.87 -5.40
CA GLU A 97 -11.68 -12.13 -6.64
C GLU A 97 -10.46 -11.25 -6.91
N ARG A 98 -9.74 -11.54 -8.00
CA ARG A 98 -8.58 -10.75 -8.42
C ARG A 98 -9.04 -9.41 -8.98
N ILE A 99 -8.53 -8.32 -8.41
CA ILE A 99 -8.80 -6.97 -8.92
C ILE A 99 -7.89 -6.69 -10.10
N VAL A 100 -8.47 -6.50 -11.28
CA VAL A 100 -7.75 -6.09 -12.48
C VAL A 100 -7.78 -4.56 -12.56
N LEU A 101 -6.61 -3.92 -12.45
CA LEU A 101 -6.49 -2.48 -12.62
C LEU A 101 -6.59 -2.11 -14.09
N GLU A 102 -7.62 -1.36 -14.43
CA GLU A 102 -7.84 -0.84 -15.79
C GLU A 102 -6.89 0.33 -16.12
N GLY A 103 -6.70 0.56 -17.42
CA GLY A 103 -5.85 1.63 -17.94
C GLY A 103 -4.34 1.38 -17.82
N ASP A 104 -3.58 2.16 -18.59
CA ASP A 104 -2.11 2.12 -18.59
C ASP A 104 -1.53 2.85 -17.38
N VAL A 105 -0.30 2.49 -17.00
CA VAL A 105 0.45 3.23 -15.96
C VAL A 105 0.82 4.61 -16.52
N PRO A 106 0.42 5.71 -15.86
CA PRO A 106 0.77 7.07 -16.29
C PRO A 106 2.28 7.33 -16.26
N SER A 107 2.73 8.34 -17.00
CA SER A 107 4.14 8.74 -17.02
C SER A 107 4.56 9.33 -15.66
N PRO A 108 5.68 8.89 -15.06
CA PRO A 108 6.23 9.53 -13.86
C PRO A 108 6.70 10.97 -14.07
N ILE A 109 6.99 11.36 -15.33
CA ILE A 109 7.48 12.70 -15.69
C ILE A 109 6.33 13.72 -15.63
N ASN A 110 5.14 13.31 -16.08
CA ASN A 110 3.92 14.12 -16.06
C ASN A 110 2.84 13.35 -15.30
N PRO A 111 2.92 13.31 -13.95
CA PRO A 111 1.96 12.58 -13.15
C PRO A 111 0.56 13.21 -13.28
N PRO A 112 -0.51 12.43 -13.04
CA PRO A 112 -1.87 12.95 -12.94
C PRO A 112 -1.98 14.05 -11.87
N SER A 113 -2.92 14.98 -12.05
CA SER A 113 -3.27 15.95 -11.01
C SER A 113 -3.98 15.28 -9.84
N GLY A 114 -3.96 15.93 -8.67
CA GLY A 114 -4.54 15.38 -7.46
C GLY A 114 -3.89 14.06 -7.03
N CYS A 115 -4.71 13.08 -6.65
CA CYS A 115 -4.26 11.74 -6.30
C CYS A 115 -3.66 11.02 -7.51
N ARG A 116 -2.38 10.69 -7.47
CA ARG A 116 -1.66 10.03 -8.58
C ARG A 116 -2.29 8.73 -9.08
N PHE A 117 -3.04 8.03 -8.22
CA PHE A 117 -3.70 6.76 -8.56
C PHE A 117 -5.11 6.92 -9.14
N HIS A 118 -5.70 8.12 -9.11
CA HIS A 118 -7.09 8.35 -9.55
C HIS A 118 -7.43 7.82 -10.95
N PRO A 119 -6.52 7.81 -11.97
CA PRO A 119 -6.88 7.32 -13.30
C PRO A 119 -7.15 5.81 -13.38
N ARG A 120 -6.69 5.05 -12.38
CA ARG A 120 -6.80 3.58 -12.31
C ARG A 120 -7.56 3.10 -11.07
N CYS A 121 -8.03 4.03 -10.24
CA CYS A 121 -8.71 3.72 -8.99
C CYS A 121 -10.21 3.51 -9.22
N ARG A 122 -10.74 2.33 -8.85
CA ARG A 122 -12.18 2.01 -8.93
C ARG A 122 -13.06 2.86 -8.00
N TYR A 123 -12.44 3.52 -7.01
CA TYR A 123 -13.09 4.39 -6.03
C TYR A 123 -12.83 5.88 -6.29
N ALA A 124 -12.30 6.24 -7.47
CA ALA A 124 -12.03 7.63 -7.79
C ALA A 124 -13.32 8.44 -7.79
N THR A 125 -13.26 9.64 -7.20
CA THR A 125 -14.31 10.66 -7.24
C THR A 125 -13.70 11.95 -7.74
N GLU A 126 -14.51 13.00 -7.91
CA GLU A 126 -14.05 14.29 -8.44
C GLU A 126 -12.92 14.92 -7.59
N ILE A 127 -12.95 14.81 -6.26
CA ILE A 127 -11.87 15.35 -5.42
C ILE A 127 -10.52 14.69 -5.72
N CYS A 128 -10.53 13.42 -6.15
CA CYS A 128 -9.31 12.66 -6.42
C CYS A 128 -8.53 13.19 -7.63
N SER A 129 -9.17 13.81 -8.61
CA SER A 129 -8.48 14.42 -9.76
C SER A 129 -8.00 15.84 -9.49
N GLN A 130 -8.51 16.48 -8.43
CA GLN A 130 -8.29 17.89 -8.13
C GLN A 130 -7.28 18.10 -7.00
N VAL A 131 -7.29 17.26 -5.96
CA VAL A 131 -6.54 17.46 -4.72
C VAL A 131 -5.64 16.25 -4.42
N ASP A 132 -4.35 16.48 -4.14
CA ASP A 132 -3.40 15.43 -3.72
C ASP A 132 -3.70 15.10 -2.25
N PRO A 133 -4.11 13.86 -1.91
CA PRO A 133 -4.43 13.50 -0.54
C PRO A 133 -3.17 13.52 0.33
N PRO A 134 -3.24 14.04 1.58
CA PRO A 134 -2.12 14.00 2.49
C PRO A 134 -1.86 12.58 2.95
N LEU A 135 -0.60 12.28 3.30
CA LEU A 135 -0.30 11.05 4.01
C LEU A 135 -0.83 11.19 5.44
N ALA A 136 -1.95 10.54 5.73
CA ALA A 136 -2.64 10.66 7.02
C ALA A 136 -2.46 9.42 7.88
N ASP A 137 -2.46 9.59 9.20
CA ASP A 137 -2.30 8.53 10.21
C ASP A 137 -3.65 8.01 10.68
N TYR A 138 -3.87 6.72 10.46
CA TYR A 138 -5.08 5.97 10.84
C TYR A 138 -4.89 5.20 12.14
N GLY A 139 -3.83 5.48 12.89
CA GLY A 139 -3.47 4.80 14.13
C GLY A 139 -2.52 3.63 13.91
N ASN A 140 -1.88 3.19 15.00
CA ASN A 140 -0.94 2.05 15.01
C ASN A 140 0.23 2.15 14.01
N GLY A 141 0.56 3.37 13.56
CA GLY A 141 1.60 3.59 12.55
C GLY A 141 1.16 3.23 11.12
N HIS A 142 -0.14 3.11 10.88
CA HIS A 142 -0.74 2.87 9.57
C HIS A 142 -1.09 4.20 8.89
N LEU A 143 -0.27 4.57 7.91
CA LEU A 143 -0.41 5.80 7.16
C LEU A 143 -0.95 5.52 5.76
N ALA A 144 -1.81 6.40 5.22
CA ALA A 144 -2.23 6.34 3.83
C ALA A 144 -2.59 7.70 3.22
N ALA A 145 -2.34 7.83 1.93
CA ALA A 145 -2.68 9.01 1.12
C ALA A 145 -3.92 8.74 0.27
N CYS A 146 -5.11 8.79 0.92
CA CYS A 146 -6.40 8.56 0.25
C CYS A 146 -7.48 9.54 0.71
N HIS A 147 -8.32 9.96 -0.23
CA HIS A 147 -9.61 10.58 0.08
C HIS A 147 -10.68 9.57 0.49
N HIS A 148 -10.55 8.32 0.03
CA HIS A 148 -11.53 7.23 0.26
C HIS A 148 -10.83 5.97 0.79
N PRO A 149 -10.28 6.01 2.01
CA PRO A 149 -9.58 4.87 2.59
C PRO A 149 -10.53 3.69 2.83
N LEU A 150 -10.07 2.49 2.51
CA LEU A 150 -10.81 1.24 2.71
C LEU A 150 -10.56 0.67 4.10
N ASN A 151 -11.45 -0.19 4.59
CA ASN A 151 -11.23 -0.92 5.84
C ASN A 151 -10.92 -0.04 7.06
N VAL A 152 -11.47 1.19 7.09
CA VAL A 152 -11.38 2.12 8.22
C VAL A 152 -12.77 2.34 8.78
N ASP A 153 -12.92 2.16 10.10
CA ASP A 153 -14.19 2.46 10.77
C ASP A 153 -14.39 3.97 11.01
N LYS A 154 -15.63 4.35 11.32
CA LYS A 154 -15.97 5.76 11.58
C LYS A 154 -15.20 6.37 12.75
N ALA A 155 -14.92 5.56 13.78
CA ALA A 155 -14.22 6.03 14.97
C ALA A 155 -12.74 6.35 14.68
N THR A 156 -12.14 5.61 13.75
CA THR A 156 -10.78 5.82 13.28
C THR A 156 -10.73 7.03 12.35
N LEU A 157 -11.64 7.12 11.37
CA LEU A 157 -11.75 8.30 10.48
C LEU A 157 -11.86 9.62 11.26
N ALA A 158 -12.66 9.66 12.32
CA ALA A 158 -12.84 10.85 13.15
C ALA A 158 -11.58 11.29 13.92
N ARG A 159 -10.53 10.46 13.98
CA ARG A 159 -9.27 10.71 14.69
C ARG A 159 -8.05 10.80 13.79
N VAL A 160 -8.25 10.70 12.47
CA VAL A 160 -7.16 10.77 11.48
C VAL A 160 -6.45 12.11 11.58
N THR A 161 -5.13 12.08 11.56
CA THR A 161 -4.28 13.28 11.57
C THR A 161 -3.31 13.24 10.41
N VAL A 162 -3.02 14.39 9.78
CA VAL A 162 -1.97 14.47 8.77
C VAL A 162 -0.62 14.10 9.40
N SER A 163 0.11 13.18 8.76
CA SER A 163 1.42 12.76 9.21
C SER A 163 2.46 13.86 8.94
N ALA A 164 3.40 14.03 9.87
CA ALA A 164 4.57 14.90 9.66
C ALA A 164 5.48 14.41 8.50
N ALA A 165 5.31 13.17 8.05
CA ALA A 165 5.97 12.61 6.87
C ALA A 165 5.24 12.91 5.55
N SER A 166 4.10 13.62 5.59
CA SER A 166 3.41 14.09 4.38
C SER A 166 4.31 15.09 3.63
N PRO A 167 4.39 15.03 2.30
CA PRO A 167 5.11 16.04 1.52
C PRO A 167 4.57 17.44 1.84
N ALA A 168 5.44 18.43 1.99
CA ALA A 168 5.11 19.79 2.43
C ALA A 168 4.15 20.59 1.52
N GLU A 169 3.65 20.00 0.44
CA GLU A 169 2.74 20.63 -0.54
C GLU A 169 1.25 20.29 -0.33
N THR A 170 0.90 19.54 0.73
CA THR A 170 -0.49 19.12 0.99
C THR A 170 -1.24 20.16 1.82
N ASP A 171 -2.28 20.77 1.24
CA ASP A 171 -3.18 21.75 1.89
C ASP A 171 -4.02 21.06 2.99
N GLU A 172 -4.16 21.67 4.17
CA GLU A 172 -4.89 21.10 5.32
C GLU A 172 -6.38 20.81 5.01
N THR A 173 -6.91 21.38 3.92
CA THR A 173 -8.27 21.13 3.41
C THR A 173 -8.44 19.77 2.71
N ALA A 174 -7.38 18.95 2.60
CA ALA A 174 -7.37 17.67 1.88
C ALA A 174 -7.60 16.43 2.77
N LEU A 175 -8.03 16.61 4.02
CA LEU A 175 -8.41 15.50 4.90
C LEU A 175 -9.67 14.78 4.37
N PRO A 176 -9.76 13.44 4.50
CA PRO A 176 -10.92 12.69 4.05
C PRO A 176 -12.18 13.08 4.83
N GLU A 177 -13.23 13.50 4.13
CA GLU A 177 -14.56 13.75 4.72
C GLU A 177 -15.41 12.45 4.70
N GLU A 178 -16.44 12.39 5.56
CA GLU A 178 -17.35 11.23 5.60
C GLU A 178 -17.89 10.89 4.21
N PRO A 179 -18.03 9.60 3.85
CA PRO A 179 -18.74 9.24 2.62
C PRO A 179 -20.17 9.75 2.74
N GLY A 180 -20.50 10.77 1.94
CA GLY A 180 -21.86 11.24 1.76
C GLY A 180 -22.75 10.02 1.49
N LYS A 181 -23.86 9.91 2.21
CA LYS A 181 -24.90 8.90 1.99
C LYS A 181 -25.30 8.91 0.50
N GLU A 182 -24.69 8.05 -0.30
CA GLU A 182 -25.18 7.48 -1.57
C GLU A 182 -24.05 6.81 -2.34
N VAL A 183 -23.37 5.84 -1.74
CA VAL A 183 -22.80 4.77 -2.55
C VAL A 183 -23.01 3.42 -1.88
N SER A 184 -24.23 2.89 -2.04
CA SER A 184 -24.46 1.47 -1.90
C SER A 184 -23.77 0.78 -3.08
N HIS A 185 -22.51 0.40 -2.91
CA HIS A 185 -21.90 -0.56 -3.82
C HIS A 185 -22.33 -1.96 -3.38
N PRO A 186 -22.96 -2.74 -4.27
CA PRO A 186 -23.37 -4.08 -3.93
C PRO A 186 -22.10 -4.89 -3.65
N VAL A 187 -22.01 -5.45 -2.44
CA VAL A 187 -21.24 -6.67 -2.22
C VAL A 187 -21.97 -7.73 -3.05
N THR A 188 -21.56 -7.94 -4.30
CA THR A 188 -22.07 -9.05 -5.10
C THR A 188 -21.45 -10.31 -4.54
N GLY A 189 -22.11 -10.87 -3.53
CA GLY A 189 -21.97 -12.27 -3.20
C GLY A 189 -22.58 -13.11 -4.33
N SER A 190 -21.82 -14.08 -4.82
CA SER A 190 -22.25 -15.46 -5.14
C SER A 190 -21.02 -16.24 -5.59
#